data_AF-C5M1I0-F1
#
_entry.id   AF-C5M1I0-F1
#
_cell.length_a   1.000
_cell.length_b   1.000
_cell.length_c   1.000
_cell.angle_alpha   90.00
_cell.angle_beta   90.00
_cell.angle_gamma   90.00
#
_symmetry.space_group_name_H-M   'P 1'
#
loop_
_entity.id
_entity.type
_entity.pdbx_description
1 polymer ?
#
loop_
_entity_poly.entity_id
_entity_poly.type
_entity_poly.pdbx_seq_one_letter_code
_entity_poly.pdbx_strand_id
1 'polypeptide(L)'
;MGSPEGYSLADRAVAAVTKQQGRWALLTNMHLCLPYFRTLDRKLPTHPQGNFKLFITLDIEACSGQALPDTLMKSARILMFEAPTGVRPSLQRSYAEVLLPARVQRGPVERNRLHFLLAWLHAIVLERVRYAPVGWTKEFDFSEADLSCAVELTDKWLDEALEASSSSEDNPTKRRLINIDPAKIPWEAIRTTLIDVVYGGRLDNDTDREALTSIVEYLFSPKAYHKDFLLNPGAVDGDGVLLRVPDARKREDFLTVIDTLFTGKPTPQWVGLQPEVENYLKARRAGRCLAMWLQLRSFDVDFSMRFGRKLALALQNDTEDAPFISHKHLKEILSRQVREIRSLNDMANKESQEANSSKETIRIMDSHFFATMDSDVEAMLAYIGTKQEGLARSVAALVVRAQQAGLIDQDNQPPNGMLNSTLTQ
;
A
#
# COMPACT_ATOMS: atom_id res chain seq x y z
N MET A 1 5.59 3.48 -20.03
CA MET A 1 6.73 4.29 -20.51
C MET A 1 8.04 3.56 -20.20
N GLY A 2 9.20 4.01 -20.72
CA GLY A 2 10.50 3.39 -20.42
C GLY A 2 11.08 2.46 -21.51
N SER A 3 10.44 2.40 -22.68
CA SER A 3 10.99 1.76 -23.89
C SER A 3 11.08 2.76 -25.05
N PRO A 4 11.96 2.56 -26.05
CA PRO A 4 12.07 3.45 -27.21
C PRO A 4 10.75 3.63 -27.97
N GLU A 5 9.99 2.55 -28.16
CA GLU A 5 8.69 2.59 -28.83
C GLU A 5 7.62 3.32 -28.02
N GLY A 6 7.75 3.28 -26.68
CA GLY A 6 6.83 3.91 -25.75
C GLY A 6 6.74 5.43 -25.94
N TYR A 7 7.82 6.09 -26.32
CA TYR A 7 7.83 7.54 -26.57
C TYR A 7 6.95 7.93 -27.76
N SER A 8 7.12 7.22 -28.88
CA SER A 8 6.35 7.46 -30.11
C SER A 8 4.87 7.13 -29.93
N LEU A 9 4.55 6.12 -29.11
CA LEU A 9 3.18 5.81 -28.72
C LEU A 9 2.56 6.89 -27.83
N ALA A 10 3.32 7.39 -26.85
CA ALA A 10 2.87 8.46 -25.97
C ALA A 10 2.58 9.75 -26.74
N ASP A 11 3.45 10.14 -27.68
CA ASP A 11 3.23 11.33 -28.51
C ASP A 11 1.96 11.22 -29.36
N ARG A 12 1.70 10.04 -29.94
CA ARG A 12 0.46 9.79 -30.67
C ARG A 12 -0.77 9.85 -29.76
N ALA A 13 -0.69 9.26 -28.57
CA ALA A 13 -1.80 9.25 -27.61
C ALA A 13 -2.14 10.66 -27.11
N VAL A 14 -1.12 11.44 -26.73
CA VAL A 14 -1.27 12.84 -26.30
C VAL A 14 -1.88 13.67 -27.42
N ALA A 15 -1.34 13.57 -28.65
CA ALA A 15 -1.86 14.30 -29.80
C ALA A 15 -3.32 13.93 -30.14
N ALA A 16 -3.70 12.65 -30.00
CA ALA A 16 -5.06 12.21 -30.25
C ALA A 16 -6.05 12.80 -29.23
N VAL A 17 -5.69 12.77 -27.95
CA VAL A 17 -6.53 13.28 -26.85
C VAL A 17 -6.62 14.81 -26.87
N THR A 18 -5.58 15.51 -27.32
CA THR A 18 -5.62 16.96 -27.53
C THR A 18 -6.53 17.39 -28.68
N LYS A 19 -6.65 16.58 -29.74
CA LYS A 19 -7.39 16.95 -30.96
C LYS A 19 -8.85 16.46 -30.98
N GLN A 20 -9.17 15.40 -30.25
CA GLN A 20 -10.46 14.73 -30.30
C GLN A 20 -11.18 14.88 -28.95
N GLN A 21 -12.43 15.33 -28.98
CA GLN A 21 -13.27 15.41 -27.79
C GLN A 21 -13.64 14.00 -27.29
N GLY A 22 -13.65 13.81 -25.96
CA GLY A 22 -14.15 12.58 -25.33
C GLY A 22 -13.17 11.40 -25.28
N ARG A 23 -11.85 11.65 -25.34
CA ARG A 23 -10.82 10.60 -25.14
C ARG A 23 -9.90 10.98 -24.01
N TRP A 24 -9.42 9.99 -23.26
CA TRP A 24 -8.43 10.16 -22.19
C TRP A 24 -7.14 9.42 -22.54
N ALA A 25 -6.02 9.87 -21.97
CA ALA A 25 -4.75 9.15 -22.05
C ALA A 25 -4.22 8.89 -20.64
N LEU A 26 -3.59 7.73 -20.45
CA LEU A 26 -2.88 7.35 -19.23
C LEU A 26 -1.43 7.03 -19.57
N LEU A 27 -0.50 7.83 -19.07
CA LEU A 27 0.92 7.58 -19.16
C LEU A 27 1.40 6.89 -17.88
N THR A 28 1.80 5.61 -18.01
CA THR A 28 2.23 4.80 -16.87
C THR A 28 3.73 4.82 -16.63
N ASN A 29 4.12 4.82 -15.36
CA ASN A 29 5.52 4.75 -14.89
C ASN A 29 6.41 5.85 -15.49
N MET A 30 5.93 7.09 -15.45
CA MET A 30 6.64 8.23 -16.03
C MET A 30 7.99 8.51 -15.34
N HIS A 31 8.19 8.03 -14.10
CA HIS A 31 9.45 8.13 -13.36
C HIS A 31 10.60 7.40 -14.07
N LEU A 32 10.31 6.39 -14.88
CA LEU A 32 11.30 5.70 -15.72
C LEU A 32 11.75 6.53 -16.93
N CYS A 33 11.16 7.70 -17.17
CA CYS A 33 11.43 8.50 -18.36
C CYS A 33 11.34 10.02 -18.14
N LEU A 34 11.95 10.50 -17.07
CA LEU A 34 11.91 11.92 -16.69
C LEU A 34 12.37 12.90 -17.77
N PRO A 35 13.35 12.60 -18.65
CA PRO A 35 13.67 13.50 -19.77
C PRO A 35 12.46 13.77 -20.66
N TYR A 36 11.66 12.74 -20.98
CA TYR A 36 10.42 12.91 -21.73
C TYR A 36 9.39 13.69 -20.90
N PHE A 37 9.25 13.37 -19.61
CA PHE A 37 8.34 14.09 -18.71
C PHE A 37 8.59 15.60 -18.71
N ARG A 38 9.86 16.04 -18.63
CA ARG A 38 10.24 17.46 -18.66
C ARG A 38 9.85 18.17 -19.96
N THR A 39 9.75 17.45 -21.07
CA THR A 39 9.33 18.02 -22.35
C THR A 39 7.82 18.02 -22.56
N LEU A 40 7.07 17.30 -21.71
CA LEU A 40 5.64 17.07 -21.90
C LEU A 40 4.85 18.39 -21.85
N ASP A 41 5.25 19.34 -21.00
CA ASP A 41 4.64 20.68 -20.94
C ASP A 41 4.56 21.38 -22.29
N ARG A 42 5.62 21.27 -23.09
CA ARG A 42 5.68 21.90 -24.41
C ARG A 42 4.81 21.19 -25.45
N LYS A 43 4.42 19.95 -25.17
CA LYS A 43 3.61 19.11 -26.06
C LYS A 43 2.11 19.23 -25.74
N LEU A 44 1.76 19.76 -24.57
CA LEU A 44 0.37 19.97 -24.17
C LEU A 44 -0.16 21.31 -24.71
N PRO A 45 -1.44 21.38 -25.11
CA PRO A 45 -2.06 22.62 -25.53
C PRO A 45 -2.19 23.59 -24.34
N THR A 46 -1.93 24.88 -24.56
CA THR A 46 -2.12 25.92 -23.53
C THR A 46 -3.59 26.03 -23.09
N HIS A 47 -4.52 25.83 -24.01
CA HIS A 47 -5.96 25.82 -23.78
C HIS A 47 -6.57 24.57 -24.42
N PRO A 48 -6.61 23.44 -23.70
CA PRO A 48 -7.27 22.25 -24.21
C PRO A 48 -8.77 22.54 -24.44
N GLN A 49 -9.29 22.15 -25.59
CA GLN A 49 -10.70 22.30 -25.94
C GLN A 49 -11.47 21.03 -25.54
N GLY A 50 -12.67 21.18 -24.98
CA GLY A 50 -13.52 20.07 -24.56
C GLY A 50 -13.06 19.34 -23.29
N ASN A 51 -13.54 18.12 -23.09
CA ASN A 51 -13.26 17.30 -21.90
C ASN A 51 -11.90 16.56 -22.00
N PHE A 52 -10.80 17.33 -22.09
CA PHE A 52 -9.43 16.79 -22.15
C PHE A 52 -8.96 16.29 -20.79
N LYS A 53 -8.56 15.02 -20.68
CA LYS A 53 -7.96 14.45 -19.48
C LYS A 53 -6.74 13.60 -19.80
N LEU A 54 -5.63 13.94 -19.15
CA LEU A 54 -4.36 13.21 -19.22
C LEU A 54 -3.98 12.78 -17.80
N PHE A 55 -3.96 11.47 -17.59
CA PHE A 55 -3.51 10.86 -16.35
C PHE A 55 -2.05 10.47 -16.46
N ILE A 56 -1.29 10.72 -15.40
CA ILE A 56 0.13 10.42 -15.32
C ILE A 56 0.37 9.70 -13.99
N THR A 57 1.03 8.54 -14.04
CA THR A 57 1.48 7.85 -12.83
C THR A 57 2.99 7.98 -12.67
N LEU A 58 3.41 8.27 -11.45
CA LEU A 58 4.78 8.53 -11.05
C LEU A 58 5.03 7.82 -9.72
N ASP A 59 6.26 7.38 -9.52
CA ASP A 59 6.77 7.06 -8.19
C ASP A 59 7.51 8.30 -7.71
N ILE A 60 7.07 8.87 -6.59
CA ILE A 60 7.61 10.13 -6.07
C ILE A 60 9.00 9.95 -5.45
N GLU A 61 9.30 8.78 -4.91
CA GLU A 61 10.59 8.48 -4.29
C GLU A 61 11.65 8.34 -5.36
N ALA A 62 11.35 7.62 -6.44
CA ALA A 62 12.20 7.52 -7.62
C ALA A 62 12.50 8.87 -8.28
N CYS A 63 11.64 9.88 -8.05
CA CYS A 63 11.83 11.24 -8.56
C CYS A 63 12.53 12.19 -7.55
N SER A 64 12.81 11.74 -6.33
CA SER A 64 13.38 12.57 -5.28
C SER A 64 14.76 13.10 -5.70
N GLY A 65 14.98 14.41 -5.51
CA GLY A 65 16.22 15.08 -5.92
C GLY A 65 16.35 15.33 -7.43
N GLN A 66 15.32 15.03 -8.23
CA GLN A 66 15.33 15.26 -9.67
C GLN A 66 14.38 16.40 -10.05
N ALA A 67 14.80 17.21 -11.03
CA ALA A 67 13.97 18.30 -11.53
C ALA A 67 12.75 17.74 -12.29
N LEU A 68 11.57 18.00 -11.75
CA LEU A 68 10.29 17.75 -12.40
C LEU A 68 9.85 19.02 -13.18
N PRO A 69 9.04 18.89 -14.24
CA PRO A 69 8.49 20.04 -14.96
C PRO A 69 7.54 20.88 -14.08
N ASP A 70 8.04 22.00 -13.57
CA ASP A 70 7.31 22.87 -12.65
C ASP A 70 5.96 23.34 -13.19
N THR A 71 5.90 23.76 -14.46
CA THR A 71 4.66 24.26 -15.06
C THR A 71 3.59 23.19 -15.06
N LEU A 72 3.93 21.96 -15.48
CA LEU A 72 3.02 20.82 -15.46
C LEU A 72 2.50 20.53 -14.07
N MET A 73 3.44 20.45 -13.12
CA MET A 73 3.13 20.13 -11.72
C MET A 73 2.24 21.20 -11.10
N LYS A 74 2.40 22.47 -11.51
CA LYS A 74 1.59 23.59 -11.04
C LYS A 74 0.18 23.60 -11.63
N SER A 75 -0.01 23.10 -12.85
CA SER A 75 -1.31 23.02 -13.53
C SER A 75 -2.05 21.70 -13.31
N ALA A 76 -1.35 20.63 -12.93
CA ALA A 76 -1.91 19.31 -12.73
C ALA A 76 -2.67 19.20 -11.40
N ARG A 77 -3.75 18.42 -11.38
CA ARG A 77 -4.33 17.90 -10.13
C ARG A 77 -3.50 16.71 -9.68
N ILE A 78 -2.91 16.81 -8.50
CA ILE A 78 -1.99 15.81 -7.97
C ILE A 78 -2.71 14.95 -6.95
N LEU A 79 -2.81 13.65 -7.23
CA LEU A 79 -3.29 12.65 -6.28
C LEU A 79 -2.09 11.85 -5.78
N MET A 80 -2.00 11.66 -4.46
CA MET A 80 -0.99 10.81 -3.84
C MET A 80 -1.66 9.57 -3.28
N PHE A 81 -1.11 8.42 -3.63
CA PHE A 81 -1.55 7.12 -3.14
C PHE A 81 -0.45 6.57 -2.26
N GLU A 82 -0.74 6.44 -0.97
CA GLU A 82 0.11 5.74 -0.03
C GLU A 82 -0.61 4.47 0.37
N ALA A 83 0.13 3.36 0.48
CA ALA A 83 -0.43 2.12 0.98
C ALA A 83 -0.86 2.34 2.45
N PRO A 84 -2.08 1.95 2.85
CA PRO A 84 -2.49 2.12 4.24
C PRO A 84 -1.53 1.35 5.15
N THR A 85 -1.05 2.04 6.18
CA THR A 85 -0.10 1.51 7.17
C THR A 85 -0.86 0.85 8.31
N GLY A 86 -0.21 -0.07 9.03
CA GLY A 86 -0.82 -0.80 10.12
C GLY A 86 -1.06 -2.28 9.79
N VAL A 87 -1.14 -3.07 10.84
CA VAL A 87 -1.28 -4.53 10.76
C VAL A 87 -2.59 -4.93 10.09
N ARG A 88 -3.71 -4.31 10.46
CA ARG A 88 -5.03 -4.64 9.90
C ARG A 88 -5.12 -4.36 8.39
N PRO A 89 -4.80 -3.16 7.87
CA PRO A 89 -4.79 -2.93 6.43
C PRO A 89 -3.82 -3.85 5.68
N SER A 90 -2.68 -4.20 6.28
CA SER A 90 -1.75 -5.18 5.71
C SER A 90 -2.41 -6.55 5.56
N LEU A 91 -3.07 -7.06 6.61
CA LEU A 91 -3.78 -8.35 6.55
C LEU A 91 -4.89 -8.35 5.51
N GLN A 92 -5.71 -7.30 5.44
CA GLN A 92 -6.76 -7.17 4.43
C GLN A 92 -6.18 -7.21 3.01
N ARG A 93 -5.05 -6.52 2.78
CA ARG A 93 -4.35 -6.54 1.49
C ARG A 93 -3.82 -7.93 1.16
N SER A 94 -3.15 -8.60 2.08
CA SER A 94 -2.67 -9.97 1.91
C SER A 94 -3.79 -10.94 1.50
N TYR A 95 -4.98 -10.80 2.10
CA TYR A 95 -6.14 -11.62 1.74
C TYR A 95 -6.78 -11.24 0.39
N ALA A 96 -6.72 -9.97 0.01
CA ALA A 96 -7.26 -9.49 -1.27
C ALA A 96 -6.34 -9.82 -2.46
N GLU A 97 -5.03 -9.80 -2.24
CA GLU A 97 -4.03 -9.86 -3.32
C GLU A 97 -3.43 -11.26 -3.47
N VAL A 98 -3.01 -11.90 -2.37
CA VAL A 98 -2.25 -13.15 -2.36
C VAL A 98 -3.10 -14.36 -1.97
N LEU A 99 -3.81 -14.30 -0.83
CA LEU A 99 -4.58 -15.43 -0.28
C LEU A 99 -5.98 -15.55 -0.91
N LEU A 100 -6.01 -15.77 -2.23
CA LEU A 100 -7.24 -15.85 -3.01
C LEU A 100 -8.04 -17.13 -2.73
N PRO A 101 -9.38 -17.11 -2.90
CA PRO A 101 -10.24 -18.26 -2.63
C PRO A 101 -9.76 -19.57 -3.28
N ALA A 102 -9.28 -19.51 -4.52
CA ALA A 102 -8.77 -20.68 -5.25
C ALA A 102 -7.51 -21.32 -4.63
N ARG A 103 -6.70 -20.54 -3.89
CA ARG A 103 -5.53 -21.03 -3.14
C ARG A 103 -5.94 -21.59 -1.78
N VAL A 104 -6.83 -20.88 -1.07
CA VAL A 104 -7.23 -21.17 0.33
C VAL A 104 -8.24 -22.34 0.42
N GLN A 105 -9.01 -22.63 -0.64
CA GLN A 105 -9.96 -23.76 -0.64
C GLN A 105 -9.31 -25.12 -0.90
N ARG A 106 -7.97 -25.18 -1.02
CA ARG A 106 -7.24 -26.44 -1.17
C ARG A 106 -7.01 -27.05 0.21
N GLY A 107 -7.55 -28.25 0.47
CA GLY A 107 -7.22 -29.01 1.69
C GLY A 107 -5.71 -29.20 1.84
N PRO A 108 -5.18 -29.24 3.08
CA PRO A 108 -5.87 -29.52 4.34
C PRO A 108 -6.41 -28.26 5.02
N VAL A 109 -7.36 -28.40 5.95
CA VAL A 109 -7.95 -27.27 6.68
C VAL A 109 -6.89 -26.44 7.43
N GLU A 110 -5.84 -27.09 7.94
CA GLU A 110 -4.73 -26.46 8.64
C GLU A 110 -3.94 -25.46 7.78
N ARG A 111 -4.03 -25.57 6.43
CA ARG A 111 -3.43 -24.61 5.48
C ARG A 111 -3.94 -23.19 5.73
N ASN A 112 -5.21 -23.03 6.04
CA ASN A 112 -5.82 -21.70 6.20
C ASN A 112 -5.24 -20.96 7.41
N ARG A 113 -4.97 -21.70 8.49
CA ARG A 113 -4.29 -21.16 9.66
C ARG A 113 -2.82 -20.83 9.35
N LEU A 114 -2.14 -21.65 8.57
CA LEU A 114 -0.76 -21.39 8.13
C LEU A 114 -0.67 -20.13 7.25
N HIS A 115 -1.62 -19.95 6.32
CA HIS A 115 -1.75 -18.75 5.50
C HIS A 115 -2.00 -17.49 6.34
N PHE A 116 -2.85 -17.60 7.37
CA PHE A 116 -3.04 -16.50 8.33
C PHE A 116 -1.75 -16.14 9.07
N LEU A 117 -0.98 -17.14 9.55
CA LEU A 117 0.31 -16.92 10.19
C LEU A 117 1.33 -16.26 9.26
N LEU A 118 1.33 -16.62 7.97
CA LEU A 118 2.17 -15.97 6.94
C LEU A 118 1.76 -14.51 6.71
N ALA A 119 0.46 -14.23 6.59
CA ALA A 119 -0.04 -12.86 6.47
C ALA A 119 0.29 -12.03 7.72
N TRP A 120 0.21 -12.64 8.91
CA TRP A 120 0.60 -12.02 10.18
C TRP A 120 2.10 -11.70 10.24
N LEU A 121 2.96 -12.66 9.87
CA LEU A 121 4.39 -12.42 9.75
C LEU A 121 4.68 -11.27 8.80
N HIS A 122 4.03 -11.27 7.62
CA HIS A 122 4.20 -10.21 6.63
C HIS A 122 3.81 -8.84 7.19
N ALA A 123 2.68 -8.76 7.87
CA ALA A 123 2.22 -7.54 8.53
C ALA A 123 3.18 -7.06 9.62
N ILE A 124 3.75 -7.97 10.43
CA ILE A 124 4.79 -7.62 11.42
C ILE A 124 6.02 -7.05 10.72
N VAL A 125 6.53 -7.74 9.70
CA VAL A 125 7.76 -7.35 9.01
C VAL A 125 7.60 -5.96 8.39
N LEU A 126 6.48 -5.69 7.72
CA LEU A 126 6.15 -4.38 7.16
C LEU A 126 5.99 -3.30 8.24
N GLU A 127 5.22 -3.57 9.29
CA GLU A 127 4.95 -2.57 10.32
C GLU A 127 6.22 -2.25 11.14
N ARG A 128 7.16 -3.20 11.29
CA ARG A 128 8.47 -2.93 11.90
C ARG A 128 9.34 -1.99 11.06
N VAL A 129 9.20 -1.95 9.72
CA VAL A 129 9.89 -0.96 8.86
C VAL A 129 9.51 0.46 9.23
N ARG A 130 8.24 0.70 9.57
CA ARG A 130 7.75 2.02 10.03
C ARG A 130 8.49 2.53 11.28
N TYR A 131 8.96 1.61 12.13
CA TYR A 131 9.69 1.92 13.36
C TYR A 131 11.22 1.92 13.21
N ALA A 132 11.76 1.89 11.98
CA ALA A 132 13.21 2.00 11.78
C ALA A 132 13.77 3.32 12.41
N PRO A 133 14.93 3.28 13.10
CA PRO A 133 15.88 2.17 13.20
C PRO A 133 15.62 1.17 14.37
N VAL A 134 14.50 1.30 15.09
CA VAL A 134 14.18 0.46 16.26
C VAL A 134 13.55 -0.88 15.85
N GLY A 135 12.64 -0.86 14.87
CA GLY A 135 12.00 -2.08 14.36
C GLY A 135 12.93 -2.93 13.50
N TRP A 136 13.72 -2.27 12.67
CA TRP A 136 14.79 -2.83 11.84
C TRP A 136 15.91 -1.80 11.77
N THR A 137 17.15 -2.19 11.49
CA THR A 137 18.24 -1.22 11.39
C THR A 137 18.10 -0.23 10.23
N LYS A 138 17.39 -0.62 9.17
CA LYS A 138 17.13 0.19 7.96
C LYS A 138 15.68 0.02 7.48
N GLU A 139 15.28 0.91 6.56
CA GLU A 139 14.00 0.81 5.87
C GLU A 139 14.13 -0.21 4.73
N PHE A 140 13.76 -1.46 5.00
CA PHE A 140 13.75 -2.54 4.01
C PHE A 140 12.48 -2.50 3.16
N ASP A 141 12.62 -2.76 1.87
CA ASP A 141 11.51 -2.81 0.91
C ASP A 141 10.94 -4.23 0.83
N PHE A 142 10.00 -4.56 1.73
CA PHE A 142 9.22 -5.79 1.67
C PHE A 142 7.93 -5.55 0.88
N SER A 143 7.52 -6.54 0.10
CA SER A 143 6.42 -6.41 -0.86
C SER A 143 5.51 -7.64 -0.84
N GLU A 144 4.31 -7.51 -1.44
CA GLU A 144 3.38 -8.64 -1.61
C GLU A 144 3.98 -9.78 -2.47
N ALA A 145 5.04 -9.51 -3.26
CA ALA A 145 5.76 -10.54 -3.98
C ALA A 145 6.51 -11.48 -3.02
N ASP A 146 7.05 -10.94 -1.91
CA ASP A 146 7.71 -11.75 -0.87
C ASP A 146 6.69 -12.63 -0.16
N LEU A 147 5.50 -12.10 0.16
CA LEU A 147 4.41 -12.90 0.72
C LEU A 147 3.93 -13.98 -0.27
N SER A 148 3.77 -13.65 -1.55
CA SER A 148 3.39 -14.63 -2.57
C SER A 148 4.40 -15.77 -2.66
N CYS A 149 5.70 -15.44 -2.64
CA CYS A 149 6.77 -16.43 -2.63
C CYS A 149 6.74 -17.29 -1.36
N ALA A 150 6.56 -16.67 -0.18
CA ALA A 150 6.45 -17.37 1.10
C ALA A 150 5.29 -18.38 1.12
N VAL A 151 4.12 -17.96 0.62
CA VAL A 151 2.93 -18.82 0.51
C VAL A 151 3.19 -19.98 -0.46
N GLU A 152 3.78 -19.72 -1.63
CA GLU A 152 4.04 -20.77 -2.63
C GLU A 152 5.02 -21.83 -2.13
N LEU A 153 6.11 -21.42 -1.50
CA LEU A 153 7.10 -22.36 -0.96
C LEU A 153 6.54 -23.12 0.24
N THR A 154 5.77 -22.45 1.10
CA THR A 154 5.11 -23.10 2.24
C THR A 154 4.05 -24.11 1.77
N ASP A 155 3.25 -23.75 0.77
CA ASP A 155 2.26 -24.67 0.17
C ASP A 155 2.94 -25.88 -0.45
N LYS A 156 4.09 -25.69 -1.11
CA LYS A 156 4.90 -26.79 -1.65
C LYS A 156 5.36 -27.75 -0.55
N TRP A 157 5.96 -27.24 0.53
CA TRP A 157 6.38 -28.08 1.66
C TRP A 157 5.21 -28.82 2.31
N LEU A 158 4.05 -28.16 2.41
CA LEU A 158 2.84 -28.76 2.95
C LEU A 158 2.30 -29.87 2.02
N ASP A 159 2.26 -29.64 0.72
CA ASP A 159 1.81 -30.63 -0.27
C ASP A 159 2.73 -31.86 -0.29
N GLU A 160 4.05 -31.68 -0.25
CA GLU A 160 5.03 -32.78 -0.15
C GLU A 160 4.83 -33.61 1.13
N ALA A 161 4.55 -32.97 2.26
CA ALA A 161 4.27 -33.67 3.52
C ALA A 161 2.96 -34.48 3.47
N LEU A 162 1.93 -33.96 2.77
CA LEU A 162 0.66 -34.67 2.57
C LEU A 162 0.85 -35.90 1.67
N GLU A 163 1.59 -35.75 0.58
CA GLU A 163 1.92 -36.85 -0.34
C GLU A 163 2.69 -37.96 0.39
N ALA A 164 3.73 -37.61 1.16
CA ALA A 164 4.51 -38.55 1.96
C ALA A 164 3.67 -39.26 3.04
N SER A 165 2.66 -38.57 3.60
CA SER A 165 1.73 -39.18 4.57
C SER A 165 0.69 -40.12 3.93
N SER A 166 0.49 -40.01 2.63
CA SER A 166 -0.54 -40.75 1.87
C SER A 166 -0.02 -42.02 1.21
N SER A 167 1.30 -42.23 1.12
CA SER A 167 1.95 -43.38 0.47
C SER A 167 1.89 -44.71 1.24
N SER A 168 1.12 -44.79 2.33
CA SER A 168 0.74 -46.06 2.95
C SER A 168 -0.22 -46.83 2.04
N GLU A 169 0.21 -47.99 1.52
CA GLU A 169 -0.33 -48.82 0.41
C GLU A 169 -1.85 -49.09 0.28
N ASP A 170 -2.70 -48.68 1.22
CA ASP A 170 -4.13 -48.97 1.13
C ASP A 170 -4.92 -47.85 0.43
N ASN A 171 -5.25 -48.12 -0.84
CA ASN A 171 -6.33 -47.54 -1.67
C ASN A 171 -5.96 -46.40 -2.66
N PRO A 172 -5.97 -46.64 -4.00
CA PRO A 172 -5.56 -45.68 -5.03
C PRO A 172 -6.60 -44.57 -5.34
N THR A 173 -7.75 -44.57 -4.68
CA THR A 173 -8.76 -43.47 -4.70
C THR A 173 -8.65 -42.55 -3.48
N LYS A 174 -7.43 -42.36 -2.97
CA LYS A 174 -7.15 -41.61 -1.74
C LYS A 174 -7.49 -40.12 -1.89
N ARG A 175 -8.62 -39.75 -1.28
CA ARG A 175 -9.06 -38.38 -0.99
C ARG A 175 -7.87 -37.54 -0.54
N ARG A 176 -7.65 -36.42 -1.22
CA ARG A 176 -6.87 -35.26 -0.74
C ARG A 176 -7.11 -35.13 0.78
N LEU A 177 -6.07 -35.35 1.59
CA LEU A 177 -6.19 -35.35 3.05
C LEU A 177 -6.94 -34.09 3.48
N ILE A 178 -8.05 -34.26 4.20
CA ILE A 178 -8.88 -33.13 4.63
C ILE A 178 -8.15 -32.36 5.75
N ASN A 179 -7.39 -33.08 6.58
CA ASN A 179 -6.64 -32.53 7.70
C ASN A 179 -5.22 -33.12 7.76
N ILE A 180 -4.30 -32.39 8.36
CA ILE A 180 -2.94 -32.83 8.71
C ILE A 180 -2.67 -32.57 10.19
N ASP A 181 -2.01 -33.49 10.87
CA ASP A 181 -1.52 -33.26 12.23
C ASP A 181 -0.46 -32.15 12.21
N PRO A 182 -0.60 -31.06 12.99
CA PRO A 182 0.42 -29.99 13.06
C PRO A 182 1.83 -30.49 13.37
N ALA A 183 1.99 -31.62 14.06
CA ALA A 183 3.31 -32.20 14.31
C ALA A 183 4.00 -32.75 13.04
N LYS A 184 3.23 -33.06 11.99
CA LYS A 184 3.74 -33.58 10.71
C LYS A 184 4.04 -32.48 9.69
N ILE A 185 3.71 -31.23 9.99
CA ILE A 185 4.07 -30.08 9.15
C ILE A 185 5.60 -29.91 9.21
N PRO A 186 6.30 -29.75 8.07
CA PRO A 186 7.77 -29.62 8.03
C PRO A 186 8.21 -28.22 8.50
N TRP A 187 8.12 -27.97 9.80
CA TRP A 187 8.40 -26.65 10.41
C TRP A 187 9.82 -26.16 10.15
N GLU A 188 10.83 -27.03 10.18
CA GLU A 188 12.21 -26.65 9.93
C GLU A 188 12.41 -26.14 8.49
N ALA A 189 11.84 -26.83 7.50
CA ALA A 189 11.91 -26.41 6.11
C ALA A 189 11.20 -25.07 5.89
N ILE A 190 10.00 -24.90 6.47
CA ILE A 190 9.24 -23.64 6.39
C ILE A 190 10.03 -22.50 7.03
N ARG A 191 10.55 -22.68 8.26
CA ARG A 191 11.32 -21.64 8.97
C ARG A 191 12.58 -21.24 8.18
N THR A 192 13.36 -22.21 7.71
CA THR A 192 14.56 -21.97 6.90
C THR A 192 14.22 -21.22 5.61
N THR A 193 13.13 -21.59 4.95
CA THR A 193 12.66 -20.90 3.73
C THR A 193 12.32 -19.43 4.03
N LEU A 194 11.59 -19.17 5.10
CA LEU A 194 11.18 -17.81 5.46
C LEU A 194 12.36 -16.94 5.92
N ILE A 195 13.27 -17.51 6.71
CA ILE A 195 14.43 -16.82 7.27
C ILE A 195 15.50 -16.60 6.20
N ASP A 196 15.92 -17.63 5.48
CA ASP A 196 17.11 -17.53 4.62
C ASP A 196 16.79 -17.16 3.17
N VAL A 197 15.64 -17.59 2.66
CA VAL A 197 15.32 -17.45 1.22
C VAL A 197 14.42 -16.24 0.95
N VAL A 198 13.34 -16.08 1.73
CA VAL A 198 12.32 -15.06 1.44
C VAL A 198 12.63 -13.73 2.10
N TYR A 199 12.51 -13.65 3.44
CA TYR A 199 12.62 -12.36 4.13
C TYR A 199 14.07 -12.00 4.46
N GLY A 200 14.88 -12.95 4.95
CA GLY A 200 16.28 -12.67 5.29
C GLY A 200 17.22 -12.61 4.10
N GLY A 201 16.76 -12.89 2.88
CA GLY A 201 17.52 -12.59 1.66
C GLY A 201 17.75 -11.08 1.45
N ARG A 202 16.91 -10.23 2.08
CA ARG A 202 17.03 -8.75 2.04
C ARG A 202 17.82 -8.18 3.21
N LEU A 203 18.00 -8.96 4.27
CA LEU A 203 18.63 -8.51 5.50
C LEU A 203 20.16 -8.58 5.36
N ASP A 204 20.82 -7.44 5.57
CA ASP A 204 22.27 -7.29 5.48
C ASP A 204 22.98 -7.20 6.84
N ASN A 205 22.23 -7.33 7.94
CA ASN A 205 22.72 -7.27 9.31
C ASN A 205 22.29 -8.51 10.12
N ASP A 206 23.21 -9.04 10.93
CA ASP A 206 22.99 -10.18 11.81
C ASP A 206 21.92 -9.89 12.87
N THR A 207 21.87 -8.68 13.42
CA THR A 207 20.84 -8.31 14.43
C THR A 207 19.42 -8.35 13.85
N ASP A 208 19.25 -7.89 12.61
CA ASP A 208 17.95 -7.97 11.94
C ASP A 208 17.62 -9.44 11.61
N ARG A 209 18.61 -10.24 11.22
CA ARG A 209 18.42 -11.68 11.00
C ARG A 209 18.01 -12.40 12.29
N GLU A 210 18.64 -12.10 13.42
CA GLU A 210 18.27 -12.65 14.73
C GLU A 210 16.83 -12.29 15.13
N ALA A 211 16.43 -11.02 14.93
CA ALA A 211 15.08 -10.57 15.19
C ALA A 211 14.05 -11.30 14.30
N LEU A 212 14.33 -11.43 13.00
CA LEU A 212 13.48 -12.19 12.07
C LEU A 212 13.38 -13.66 12.51
N THR A 213 14.51 -14.31 12.80
CA THR A 213 14.57 -15.69 13.26
C THR A 213 13.70 -15.90 14.49
N SER A 214 13.83 -15.04 15.51
CA SER A 214 13.01 -15.13 16.73
C SER A 214 11.52 -15.05 16.45
N ILE A 215 11.08 -14.17 15.54
CA ILE A 215 9.67 -14.01 15.17
C ILE A 215 9.18 -15.25 14.43
N VAL A 216 9.95 -15.74 13.45
CA VAL A 216 9.59 -16.89 12.62
C VAL A 216 9.56 -18.18 13.44
N GLU A 217 10.55 -18.42 14.31
CA GLU A 217 10.58 -19.60 15.17
C GLU A 217 9.42 -19.66 16.16
N TYR A 218 9.00 -18.52 16.68
CA TYR A 218 7.83 -18.43 17.56
C TYR A 218 6.52 -18.75 16.81
N LEU A 219 6.29 -18.07 15.68
CA LEU A 219 5.04 -18.17 14.92
C LEU A 219 4.89 -19.51 14.18
N PHE A 220 5.97 -20.07 13.64
CA PHE A 220 5.96 -21.27 12.81
C PHE A 220 6.42 -22.48 13.62
N SER A 221 5.58 -22.87 14.57
CA SER A 221 5.77 -24.03 15.43
C SER A 221 4.46 -24.81 15.62
N PRO A 222 4.50 -26.09 16.02
CA PRO A 222 3.28 -26.86 16.30
C PRO A 222 2.36 -26.17 17.32
N LYS A 223 2.95 -25.41 18.27
CA LYS A 223 2.23 -24.67 19.31
C LYS A 223 1.31 -23.60 18.72
N ALA A 224 1.58 -23.10 17.51
CA ALA A 224 0.74 -22.12 16.82
C ALA A 224 -0.67 -22.62 16.52
N TYR A 225 -0.90 -23.94 16.58
CA TYR A 225 -2.20 -24.58 16.40
C TYR A 225 -2.98 -24.78 17.71
N HIS A 226 -2.40 -24.39 18.85
CA HIS A 226 -3.11 -24.44 20.13
C HIS A 226 -4.16 -23.31 20.22
N LYS A 227 -5.26 -23.57 20.94
CA LYS A 227 -6.40 -22.64 21.05
C LYS A 227 -6.04 -21.29 21.68
N ASP A 228 -5.12 -21.30 22.64
CA ASP A 228 -4.68 -20.10 23.37
C ASP A 228 -3.34 -19.53 22.88
N PHE A 229 -2.91 -19.90 21.68
CA PHE A 229 -1.65 -19.39 21.13
C PHE A 229 -1.74 -17.88 20.91
N LEU A 230 -0.82 -17.15 21.52
CA LEU A 230 -0.71 -15.70 21.41
C LEU A 230 0.02 -15.35 20.12
N LEU A 231 -0.54 -14.44 19.33
CA LEU A 231 0.13 -13.91 18.14
C LEU A 231 1.42 -13.17 18.47
N ASN A 232 1.45 -12.53 19.64
CA ASN A 232 2.63 -11.91 20.19
C ASN A 232 2.54 -11.89 21.73
N PRO A 233 3.55 -12.41 22.46
CA PRO A 233 3.52 -12.45 23.91
C PRO A 233 3.36 -11.05 24.53
N GLY A 234 2.36 -10.88 25.40
CA GLY A 234 2.10 -9.62 26.09
C GLY A 234 1.45 -8.52 25.23
N ALA A 235 1.17 -8.78 23.95
CA ALA A 235 0.43 -7.85 23.12
C ALA A 235 -1.06 -7.88 23.46
N VAL A 236 -1.60 -6.72 23.76
CA VAL A 236 -3.02 -6.49 24.00
C VAL A 236 -3.62 -5.60 22.92
N ASP A 237 -4.88 -5.82 22.59
CA ASP A 237 -5.69 -4.86 21.83
C ASP A 237 -5.96 -3.60 22.68
N GLY A 238 -6.53 -2.56 22.08
CA GLY A 238 -6.88 -1.31 22.77
C GLY A 238 -7.81 -1.49 23.97
N ASP A 239 -8.54 -2.60 24.03
CA ASP A 239 -9.42 -2.98 25.15
C ASP A 239 -8.73 -3.87 26.20
N GLY A 240 -7.41 -4.09 26.09
CA GLY A 240 -6.64 -4.92 27.04
C GLY A 240 -6.73 -6.43 26.80
N VAL A 241 -7.34 -6.86 25.69
CA VAL A 241 -7.51 -8.28 25.34
C VAL A 241 -6.27 -8.82 24.65
N LEU A 242 -5.74 -9.96 25.13
CA LEU A 242 -4.58 -10.61 24.52
C LEU A 242 -4.84 -11.03 23.07
N LEU A 243 -3.91 -10.73 22.18
CA LEU A 243 -4.00 -11.11 20.77
C LEU A 243 -3.73 -12.61 20.59
N ARG A 244 -4.78 -13.35 20.21
CA ARG A 244 -4.73 -14.81 19.98
C ARG A 244 -4.90 -15.11 18.49
N VAL A 245 -4.34 -16.23 18.05
CA VAL A 245 -4.66 -16.74 16.71
C VAL A 245 -6.15 -17.10 16.66
N PRO A 246 -6.90 -16.64 15.65
CA PRO A 246 -8.32 -16.94 15.53
C PRO A 246 -8.58 -18.45 15.42
N ASP A 247 -9.62 -18.93 16.10
CA ASP A 247 -10.14 -20.30 15.93
C ASP A 247 -11.03 -20.39 14.67
N ALA A 248 -10.47 -19.95 13.55
CA ALA A 248 -11.10 -19.91 12.24
C ALA A 248 -10.58 -21.05 11.37
N ARG A 249 -11.45 -21.61 10.52
CA ARG A 249 -11.12 -22.71 9.61
C ARG A 249 -11.27 -22.34 8.15
N LYS A 250 -12.17 -21.39 7.83
CA LYS A 250 -12.41 -20.92 6.46
C LYS A 250 -11.81 -19.55 6.25
N ARG A 251 -11.54 -19.22 4.99
CA ARG A 251 -11.02 -17.92 4.59
C ARG A 251 -11.93 -16.77 5.04
N GLU A 252 -13.24 -16.96 4.89
CA GLU A 252 -14.26 -15.96 5.24
C GLU A 252 -14.25 -15.68 6.74
N ASP A 253 -14.08 -16.71 7.57
CA ASP A 253 -13.98 -16.56 9.03
C ASP A 253 -12.74 -15.76 9.43
N PHE A 254 -11.60 -15.96 8.73
CA PHE A 254 -10.42 -15.14 8.97
C PHE A 254 -10.64 -13.68 8.58
N LEU A 255 -11.35 -13.41 7.48
CA LEU A 255 -11.68 -12.03 7.08
C LEU A 255 -12.60 -11.35 8.09
N THR A 256 -13.67 -12.02 8.54
CA THR A 256 -14.57 -11.44 9.54
C THR A 256 -13.83 -11.16 10.84
N VAL A 257 -12.89 -12.04 11.21
CA VAL A 257 -12.00 -11.78 12.32
C VAL A 257 -11.09 -10.59 12.01
N ILE A 258 -10.39 -10.50 10.89
CA ILE A 258 -9.55 -9.33 10.55
C ILE A 258 -10.34 -8.01 10.59
N ASP A 259 -11.62 -8.03 10.21
CA ASP A 259 -12.50 -6.86 10.22
C ASP A 259 -13.01 -6.47 11.62
N THR A 260 -12.98 -7.37 12.59
CA THR A 260 -13.48 -7.16 13.96
C THR A 260 -12.39 -7.18 15.02
N LEU A 261 -11.32 -7.92 14.77
CA LEU A 261 -10.04 -7.87 15.44
C LEU A 261 -9.45 -6.48 15.17
N PHE A 262 -8.81 -5.88 16.18
CA PHE A 262 -8.11 -4.60 16.02
C PHE A 262 -9.03 -3.39 15.88
N THR A 263 -10.16 -3.34 16.59
CA THR A 263 -10.93 -2.09 16.76
C THR A 263 -10.26 -1.09 17.70
N GLY A 264 -9.30 -1.56 18.50
CA GLY A 264 -8.45 -0.72 19.32
C GLY A 264 -7.35 -0.02 18.51
N LYS A 265 -6.77 1.04 19.09
CA LYS A 265 -5.65 1.75 18.47
C LYS A 265 -4.45 0.79 18.31
N PRO A 266 -3.84 0.70 17.11
CA PRO A 266 -2.68 -0.15 16.91
C PRO A 266 -1.54 0.27 17.84
N THR A 267 -0.89 -0.72 18.46
CA THR A 267 0.24 -0.49 19.37
C THR A 267 1.51 -1.17 18.87
N PRO A 268 2.71 -0.64 19.18
CA PRO A 268 3.97 -1.30 18.83
C PRO A 268 4.09 -2.71 19.42
N GLN A 269 3.34 -3.02 20.49
CA GLN A 269 3.34 -4.34 21.11
C GLN A 269 2.85 -5.43 20.16
N TRP A 270 1.97 -5.12 19.20
CA TRP A 270 1.48 -6.10 18.23
C TRP A 270 2.61 -6.67 17.36
N VAL A 271 3.67 -5.88 17.18
CA VAL A 271 4.85 -6.23 16.36
C VAL A 271 6.10 -6.53 17.20
N GLY A 272 5.93 -6.70 18.51
CA GLY A 272 6.96 -7.15 19.44
C GLY A 272 7.90 -6.03 19.86
N LEU A 273 7.43 -4.78 19.80
CA LEU A 273 8.16 -3.60 20.23
C LEU A 273 7.56 -3.05 21.52
N GLN A 274 8.39 -2.35 22.29
CA GLN A 274 7.94 -1.70 23.52
C GLN A 274 6.98 -0.53 23.21
N PRO A 275 5.98 -0.26 24.06
CA PRO A 275 5.04 0.86 23.85
C PRO A 275 5.72 2.22 23.65
N GLU A 276 6.86 2.43 24.29
CA GLU A 276 7.63 3.68 24.25
C GLU A 276 8.18 4.00 22.86
N VAL A 277 8.33 3.00 21.99
CA VAL A 277 8.79 3.18 20.60
C VAL A 277 7.82 4.08 19.81
N GLU A 278 6.53 4.07 20.16
CA GLU A 278 5.55 4.98 19.57
C GLU A 278 5.88 6.45 19.89
N ASN A 279 6.43 6.75 21.07
CA ASN A 279 6.84 8.10 21.44
C ASN A 279 8.02 8.57 20.59
N TYR A 280 8.97 7.67 20.30
CA TYR A 280 10.08 7.97 19.39
C TYR A 280 9.56 8.31 17.98
N LEU A 281 8.62 7.52 17.44
CA LEU A 281 8.02 7.79 16.14
C LEU A 281 7.29 9.15 16.12
N LYS A 282 6.51 9.44 17.17
CA LYS A 282 5.81 10.73 17.34
C LYS A 282 6.80 11.90 17.40
N ALA A 283 7.88 11.77 18.16
CA ALA A 283 8.92 12.79 18.27
C ALA A 283 9.62 13.04 16.91
N ARG A 284 10.01 11.96 16.19
CA ARG A 284 10.62 12.06 14.85
C ARG A 284 9.68 12.75 13.85
N ARG A 285 8.38 12.43 13.90
CA ARG A 285 7.36 13.08 13.07
C ARG A 285 7.18 14.55 13.44
N ALA A 286 7.08 14.87 14.73
CA ALA A 286 6.99 16.26 15.21
C ALA A 286 8.19 17.10 14.76
N GLY A 287 9.42 16.58 14.90
CA GLY A 287 10.63 17.24 14.44
C GLY A 287 10.64 17.51 12.92
N ARG A 288 10.22 16.53 12.10
CA ARG A 288 10.08 16.71 10.65
C ARG A 288 9.02 17.76 10.29
N CYS A 289 7.86 17.72 10.95
CA CYS A 289 6.80 18.70 10.75
C CYS A 289 7.27 20.12 11.11
N LEU A 290 7.99 20.28 12.23
CA LEU A 290 8.55 21.56 12.66
C LEU A 290 9.58 22.09 11.66
N ALA A 291 10.51 21.25 11.22
CA ALA A 291 11.51 21.63 10.22
C ALA A 291 10.87 22.07 8.89
N MET A 292 9.84 21.36 8.43
CA MET A 292 9.07 21.73 7.24
C MET A 292 8.35 23.06 7.43
N TRP A 293 7.73 23.26 8.58
CA TRP A 293 7.02 24.49 8.91
C TRP A 293 7.97 25.70 8.95
N LEU A 294 9.18 25.55 9.52
CA LEU A 294 10.22 26.58 9.50
C LEU A 294 10.68 26.90 8.06
N GLN A 295 10.86 25.89 7.21
CA GLN A 295 11.16 26.09 5.80
C GLN A 295 10.05 26.85 5.07
N LEU A 296 8.78 26.53 5.34
CA LEU A 296 7.64 27.25 4.74
C LEU A 296 7.58 28.71 5.17
N ARG A 297 7.97 29.03 6.41
CA ARG A 297 8.02 30.44 6.89
C ARG A 297 9.07 31.28 6.17
N SER A 298 10.11 30.65 5.61
CA SER A 298 11.14 31.35 4.86
C SER A 298 10.74 31.72 3.41
N PHE A 299 9.50 31.41 2.99
CA PHE A 299 8.97 31.76 1.67
C PHE A 299 7.58 32.42 1.74
N ASP A 300 7.29 33.26 0.75
CA ASP A 300 6.04 34.02 0.60
C ASP A 300 4.78 33.11 0.68
N VAL A 301 3.75 33.64 1.35
CA VAL A 301 2.56 32.91 1.84
C VAL A 301 1.78 32.18 0.73
N ASP A 302 1.88 32.62 -0.52
CA ASP A 302 1.23 32.00 -1.68
C ASP A 302 1.82 30.64 -2.09
N PHE A 303 3.00 30.27 -1.61
CA PHE A 303 3.64 28.98 -1.93
C PHE A 303 3.15 27.83 -1.02
N SER A 304 2.51 28.16 0.10
CA SER A 304 2.12 27.24 1.18
C SER A 304 1.14 26.15 0.74
N MET A 305 0.26 26.44 -0.24
CA MET A 305 -0.72 25.46 -0.75
C MET A 305 -0.12 24.38 -1.66
N ARG A 306 1.07 24.58 -2.24
CA ARG A 306 1.72 23.59 -3.14
C ARG A 306 2.55 22.55 -2.39
N PHE A 307 2.89 22.82 -1.13
CA PHE A 307 3.83 22.00 -0.34
C PHE A 307 3.16 20.98 0.60
N GLY A 308 1.82 20.95 0.63
CA GLY A 308 1.03 19.97 1.37
C GLY A 308 1.38 18.51 1.08
N ARG A 309 2.05 18.20 -0.05
CA ARG A 309 2.57 16.84 -0.35
C ARG A 309 3.55 16.34 0.71
N LYS A 310 4.58 17.10 1.06
CA LYS A 310 5.60 16.62 2.02
C LYS A 310 5.08 16.56 3.46
N LEU A 311 4.09 17.38 3.79
CA LEU A 311 3.42 17.33 5.09
C LEU A 311 2.42 16.16 5.17
N ALA A 312 1.71 15.86 4.08
CA ALA A 312 0.84 14.68 3.96
C ALA A 312 1.64 13.38 4.07
N LEU A 313 2.80 13.30 3.40
CA LEU A 313 3.75 12.16 3.51
C LEU A 313 4.31 11.97 4.93
N ALA A 314 4.30 13.01 5.78
CA ALA A 314 4.82 12.94 7.15
C ALA A 314 3.72 12.60 8.19
N LEU A 315 2.45 12.75 7.84
CA LEU A 315 1.28 12.51 8.68
C LEU A 315 0.60 11.17 8.34
N GLN A 316 1.38 10.07 8.36
CA GLN A 316 0.87 8.70 8.18
C GLN A 316 0.13 8.16 9.43
N ASN A 317 -0.84 8.91 9.96
CA ASN A 317 -1.71 8.41 11.03
C ASN A 317 -3.20 8.62 10.76
N ASP A 318 -3.58 9.02 9.56
CA ASP A 318 -4.98 9.31 9.22
C ASP A 318 -5.48 8.51 8.00
N THR A 319 -4.86 7.35 7.75
CA THR A 319 -5.34 6.37 6.76
C THR A 319 -6.27 5.32 7.37
N GLU A 320 -6.53 5.35 8.68
CA GLU A 320 -7.41 4.38 9.37
C GLU A 320 -8.83 4.39 8.76
N ASP A 321 -9.28 5.55 8.26
CA ASP A 321 -10.58 5.74 7.60
C ASP A 321 -10.48 6.02 6.09
N ALA A 322 -9.29 5.89 5.48
CA ALA A 322 -9.17 6.07 4.03
C ALA A 322 -9.89 4.90 3.35
N PRO A 323 -10.82 5.14 2.40
CA PRO A 323 -11.51 4.05 1.72
C PRO A 323 -10.48 3.16 1.03
N PHE A 324 -10.40 1.90 1.47
CA PHE A 324 -9.59 0.89 0.79
C PHE A 324 -10.23 0.60 -0.56
N ILE A 325 -9.79 1.30 -1.59
CA ILE A 325 -10.13 0.98 -2.97
C ILE A 325 -9.12 -0.07 -3.42
N SER A 326 -9.53 -1.34 -3.42
CA SER A 326 -8.71 -2.43 -3.94
C SER A 326 -8.26 -2.09 -5.36
N HIS A 327 -6.97 -1.77 -5.50
CA HIS A 327 -6.35 -1.50 -6.81
C HIS A 327 -6.58 -2.68 -7.76
N LYS A 328 -6.71 -3.89 -7.24
CA LYS A 328 -7.00 -5.12 -7.98
C LYS A 328 -8.44 -5.21 -8.45
N HIS A 329 -9.43 -4.84 -7.64
CA HIS A 329 -10.83 -4.81 -8.09
C HIS A 329 -11.04 -3.77 -9.19
N LEU A 330 -10.50 -2.57 -9.00
CA LEU A 330 -10.57 -1.50 -10.00
C LEU A 330 -9.76 -1.88 -11.25
N LYS A 331 -8.58 -2.49 -11.10
CA LYS A 331 -7.78 -3.04 -12.21
C LYS A 331 -8.45 -4.23 -12.90
N GLU A 332 -9.20 -5.08 -12.20
CA GLU A 332 -9.97 -6.18 -12.79
C GLU A 332 -11.16 -5.66 -13.58
N ILE A 333 -11.91 -4.69 -13.03
CA ILE A 333 -12.98 -4.00 -13.74
C ILE A 333 -12.42 -3.32 -14.98
N LEU A 334 -11.34 -2.52 -14.84
CA LEU A 334 -10.63 -1.89 -15.96
C LEU A 334 -10.15 -2.93 -16.98
N SER A 335 -9.48 -3.99 -16.55
CA SER A 335 -8.92 -5.00 -17.46
C SER A 335 -10.01 -5.84 -18.13
N ARG A 336 -11.17 -6.02 -17.48
CA ARG A 336 -12.34 -6.67 -18.05
C ARG A 336 -12.98 -5.77 -19.11
N GLN A 337 -13.26 -4.51 -18.76
CA GLN A 337 -13.84 -3.54 -19.69
C GLN A 337 -12.91 -3.26 -20.88
N VAL A 338 -11.61 -3.11 -20.67
CA VAL A 338 -10.62 -2.94 -21.76
C VAL A 338 -10.57 -4.16 -22.67
N ARG A 339 -10.68 -5.39 -22.13
CA ARG A 339 -10.74 -6.62 -22.94
C ARG A 339 -12.03 -6.68 -23.76
N GLU A 340 -13.15 -6.31 -23.15
CA GLU A 340 -14.46 -6.29 -23.79
C GLU A 340 -14.51 -5.24 -24.91
N ILE A 341 -14.01 -4.03 -24.67
CA ILE A 341 -13.87 -2.97 -25.68
C ILE A 341 -12.96 -3.41 -26.84
N ARG A 342 -11.82 -4.07 -26.55
CA ARG A 342 -10.94 -4.60 -27.61
C ARG A 342 -11.65 -5.66 -28.45
N SER A 343 -12.35 -6.60 -27.81
CA SER A 343 -13.13 -7.63 -28.51
C SER A 343 -14.21 -7.03 -29.40
N LEU A 344 -14.95 -6.04 -28.89
CA LEU A 344 -15.98 -5.34 -29.66
C LEU A 344 -15.38 -4.52 -30.81
N ASN A 345 -14.21 -3.94 -30.63
CA ASN A 345 -13.50 -3.21 -31.68
C ASN A 345 -12.97 -4.16 -32.78
N ASP A 346 -12.53 -5.36 -32.41
CA ASP A 346 -12.12 -6.41 -33.35
C ASP A 346 -13.31 -6.97 -34.14
N MET A 347 -14.50 -7.06 -33.51
CA MET A 347 -15.76 -7.43 -34.18
C MET A 347 -16.27 -6.31 -35.10
N ALA A 348 -16.21 -5.05 -34.66
CA ALA A 348 -16.62 -3.88 -35.44
C ALA A 348 -15.73 -3.65 -36.68
N ASN A 349 -14.51 -4.18 -36.69
CA ASN A 349 -13.63 -4.16 -37.86
C ASN A 349 -13.91 -5.29 -38.87
N LYS A 350 -14.77 -6.27 -38.54
CA LYS A 350 -15.02 -7.46 -39.37
C LYS A 350 -16.31 -7.42 -40.19
N GLU A 351 -17.35 -6.66 -39.82
CA GLU A 351 -18.62 -6.61 -40.59
C GLU A 351 -19.34 -5.25 -40.58
N SER A 352 -19.80 -4.78 -41.75
CA SER A 352 -20.23 -3.38 -41.98
C SER A 352 -21.56 -2.94 -41.35
N GLN A 353 -22.42 -3.87 -40.89
CA GLN A 353 -23.73 -3.54 -40.31
C GLN A 353 -23.78 -3.73 -38.78
N GLU A 354 -23.14 -4.79 -38.25
CA GLU A 354 -22.92 -4.98 -36.81
C GLU A 354 -21.90 -3.99 -36.22
N ALA A 355 -21.03 -3.41 -37.06
CA ALA A 355 -20.06 -2.39 -36.66
C ALA A 355 -20.70 -1.13 -36.06
N ASN A 356 -21.86 -0.69 -36.55
CA ASN A 356 -22.49 0.53 -36.01
C ASN A 356 -23.13 0.28 -34.63
N SER A 357 -23.76 -0.88 -34.43
CA SER A 357 -24.30 -1.30 -33.12
C SER A 357 -23.18 -1.50 -32.09
N SER A 358 -22.09 -2.13 -32.52
CA SER A 358 -20.91 -2.35 -31.68
C SER A 358 -20.21 -1.03 -31.32
N LYS A 359 -20.08 -0.09 -32.27
CA LYS A 359 -19.53 1.26 -32.02
C LYS A 359 -20.38 2.06 -31.05
N GLU A 360 -21.70 2.00 -31.16
CA GLU A 360 -22.59 2.68 -30.22
C GLU A 360 -22.52 2.07 -28.82
N THR A 361 -22.46 0.73 -28.73
CA THR A 361 -22.25 0.03 -27.45
C THR A 361 -20.93 0.41 -26.80
N ILE A 362 -19.84 0.46 -27.56
CA ILE A 362 -18.53 0.94 -27.09
C ILE A 362 -18.64 2.37 -26.59
N ARG A 363 -19.32 3.25 -27.32
CA ARG A 363 -19.50 4.64 -26.93
C ARG A 363 -20.28 4.79 -25.62
N ILE A 364 -21.32 3.98 -25.41
CA ILE A 364 -22.10 3.96 -24.17
C ILE A 364 -21.24 3.43 -23.01
N MET A 365 -20.50 2.35 -23.22
CA MET A 365 -19.59 1.78 -22.21
C MET A 365 -18.49 2.77 -21.82
N ASP A 366 -17.86 3.41 -22.81
CA ASP A 366 -16.85 4.45 -22.59
C ASP A 366 -17.46 5.62 -21.80
N SER A 367 -18.63 6.10 -22.21
CA SER A 367 -19.34 7.19 -21.51
C SER A 367 -19.63 6.84 -20.04
N HIS A 368 -20.13 5.63 -19.77
CA HIS A 368 -20.39 5.17 -18.40
C HIS A 368 -19.09 5.06 -17.60
N PHE A 369 -18.06 4.45 -18.18
CA PHE A 369 -16.75 4.32 -17.54
C PHE A 369 -16.16 5.68 -17.15
N PHE A 370 -16.19 6.63 -18.07
CA PHE A 370 -15.69 7.99 -17.82
C PHE A 370 -16.54 8.74 -16.79
N ALA A 371 -17.87 8.55 -16.78
CA ALA A 371 -18.74 9.14 -15.76
C ALA A 371 -18.44 8.57 -14.36
N THR A 372 -18.22 7.26 -14.23
CA THR A 372 -17.82 6.64 -12.95
C THR A 372 -16.47 7.17 -12.49
N MET A 373 -15.47 7.21 -13.37
CA MET A 373 -14.16 7.75 -13.02
C MET A 373 -14.21 9.23 -12.62
N ASP A 374 -15.03 10.04 -13.28
CA ASP A 374 -15.20 11.45 -12.93
C ASP A 374 -15.83 11.62 -11.55
N SER A 375 -16.84 10.81 -11.23
CA SER A 375 -17.43 10.77 -9.89
C SER A 375 -16.40 10.38 -8.84
N ASP A 376 -15.57 9.36 -9.09
CA ASP A 376 -14.55 8.90 -8.15
C ASP A 376 -13.46 9.95 -7.93
N VAL A 377 -13.00 10.60 -9.01
CA VAL A 377 -12.00 11.68 -8.92
C VAL A 377 -12.55 12.86 -8.14
N GLU A 378 -13.79 13.29 -8.39
CA GLU A 378 -14.39 14.39 -7.62
C GLU A 378 -14.61 14.02 -6.15
N ALA A 379 -14.99 12.77 -5.84
CA ALA A 379 -15.07 12.28 -4.46
C ALA A 379 -13.69 12.29 -3.76
N MET A 380 -12.63 11.85 -4.44
CA MET A 380 -11.25 11.92 -3.93
C MET A 380 -10.82 13.36 -3.67
N LEU A 381 -11.14 14.30 -4.57
CA LEU A 381 -10.78 15.70 -4.42
C LEU A 381 -11.55 16.38 -3.28
N ALA A 382 -12.84 16.05 -3.11
CA ALA A 382 -13.63 16.52 -1.97
C ALA A 382 -13.03 16.02 -0.65
N TYR A 383 -12.65 14.74 -0.56
CA TYR A 383 -11.97 14.19 0.61
C TYR A 383 -10.66 14.93 0.89
N ILE A 384 -9.80 15.11 -0.12
CA ILE A 384 -8.55 15.88 0.02
C ILE A 384 -8.83 17.30 0.53
N GLY A 385 -9.85 17.98 -0.01
CA GLY A 385 -10.26 19.31 0.44
C GLY A 385 -10.61 19.34 1.94
N THR A 386 -11.44 18.41 2.40
CA THR A 386 -11.79 18.31 3.84
C THR A 386 -10.57 18.05 4.73
N LYS A 387 -9.62 17.21 4.31
CA LYS A 387 -8.37 16.98 5.04
C LYS A 387 -7.45 18.20 5.03
N GLN A 388 -7.39 18.96 3.93
CA GLN A 388 -6.65 20.22 3.85
C GLN A 388 -7.19 21.28 4.82
N GLU A 389 -8.52 21.40 4.94
CA GLU A 389 -9.15 22.28 5.93
C GLU A 389 -8.85 21.84 7.38
N GLY A 390 -8.87 20.53 7.64
CA GLY A 390 -8.49 19.97 8.94
C GLY A 390 -7.03 20.25 9.29
N LEU A 391 -6.14 20.14 8.31
CA LEU A 391 -4.73 20.47 8.46
C LEU A 391 -4.52 21.96 8.74
N ALA A 392 -5.17 22.85 7.98
CA ALA A 392 -5.07 24.29 8.18
C ALA A 392 -5.48 24.69 9.62
N ARG A 393 -6.58 24.10 10.12
CA ARG A 393 -7.02 24.26 11.52
C ARG A 393 -5.98 23.77 12.52
N SER A 394 -5.37 22.61 12.27
CA SER A 394 -4.36 22.03 13.14
C SER A 394 -3.06 22.86 13.18
N VAL A 395 -2.63 23.38 12.03
CA VAL A 395 -1.49 24.30 11.93
C VAL A 395 -1.78 25.60 12.67
N ALA A 396 -2.97 26.18 12.51
CA ALA A 396 -3.36 27.38 13.25
C ALA A 396 -3.33 27.15 14.77
N ALA A 397 -3.85 26.01 15.25
CA ALA A 397 -3.78 25.64 16.67
C ALA A 397 -2.33 25.44 17.15
N LEU A 398 -1.47 24.84 16.32
CA LEU A 398 -0.05 24.66 16.65
C LEU A 398 0.67 26.00 16.76
N VAL A 399 0.40 26.95 15.86
CA VAL A 399 0.95 28.31 15.90
C VAL A 399 0.57 29.01 17.20
N VAL A 400 -0.71 28.95 17.59
CA VAL A 400 -1.18 29.53 18.87
C VAL A 400 -0.45 28.92 20.06
N ARG A 401 -0.28 27.59 20.08
CA ARG A 401 0.47 26.90 21.16
C ARG A 401 1.94 27.28 21.17
N ALA A 402 2.57 27.41 20.00
CA ALA A 402 3.96 27.83 19.89
C ALA A 402 4.16 29.27 20.39
N GLN A 403 3.20 30.17 20.13
CA GLN A 403 3.19 31.54 20.69
C GLN A 403 3.05 31.52 22.21
N GLN A 404 2.12 30.71 22.75
CA GLN A 404 1.93 30.57 24.19
C GLN A 404 3.17 29.99 24.90
N ALA A 405 3.89 29.10 24.24
CA ALA A 405 5.14 28.52 24.74
C ALA A 405 6.36 29.45 24.57
N GLY A 406 6.20 30.64 23.97
CA GLY A 406 7.29 31.57 23.72
C GLY A 406 8.30 31.09 22.67
N LEU A 407 7.94 30.10 21.85
CA LEU A 407 8.78 29.59 20.75
C LEU A 407 8.77 30.55 19.55
N ILE A 408 7.71 31.34 19.40
CA ILE A 408 7.52 32.38 18.39
C ILE A 408 6.75 33.57 18.99
N ASP A 409 6.95 34.76 18.45
CA ASP A 409 6.25 35.98 18.85
C ASP A 409 4.88 36.13 18.16
N GLN A 410 4.20 37.25 18.44
CA GLN A 410 2.89 37.58 17.86
C GLN A 410 2.96 37.79 16.34
N ASP A 411 4.12 38.20 15.81
CA ASP A 411 4.41 38.37 14.39
C ASP A 411 4.95 37.10 13.74
N ASN A 412 4.82 35.96 14.43
CA ASN A 412 5.20 34.66 13.90
C ASN A 412 6.71 34.54 13.63
N GLN A 413 7.54 35.31 14.32
CA GLN A 413 8.99 35.24 14.25
C GLN A 413 9.55 34.51 15.47
N PRO A 414 10.64 33.74 15.33
CA PRO A 414 11.36 33.24 16.49
C PRO A 414 11.90 34.42 17.31
N PRO A 415 11.83 34.39 18.65
CA PRO A 415 12.37 35.46 19.48
C PRO A 415 13.87 35.63 19.21
N ASN A 416 14.28 36.88 18.97
CA ASN A 416 15.67 37.25 18.66
C ASN A 416 16.65 36.59 19.67
N GLY A 417 17.50 35.68 19.18
CA GLY A 417 18.57 35.05 19.95
C GLY A 417 18.45 33.53 20.22
N MET A 418 17.32 32.87 19.89
CA MET A 418 17.14 31.43 20.19
C MET A 418 17.70 30.43 19.17
N LEU A 419 18.21 30.87 18.02
CA LEU A 419 18.66 29.95 16.96
C LEU A 419 19.85 29.04 17.33
N ASN A 420 20.51 29.24 18.49
CA ASN A 420 21.77 28.55 18.80
C ASN A 420 21.76 27.59 20.02
N SER A 421 20.70 27.45 20.83
CA SER A 421 20.82 26.55 22.01
C SER A 421 19.57 25.86 22.55
N THR A 422 18.34 26.28 22.20
CA THR A 422 17.12 25.77 22.86
C THR A 422 16.25 24.83 22.02
N LEU A 423 16.52 24.68 20.72
CA LEU A 423 15.72 23.82 19.83
C LEU A 423 15.92 22.30 20.05
N THR A 424 16.81 21.89 20.95
CA THR A 424 17.14 20.49 21.24
C THR A 424 16.38 19.91 22.44
N GLN A 425 15.76 20.75 23.28
CA GLN A 425 14.84 20.35 24.35
C GLN A 425 13.40 20.43 23.84
#